data_AF-A0AAE1DNL7-F1
#
_entry.id   AF-A0AAE1DNL7-F1
#
_cell.length_a   1.000
_cell.length_b   1.000
_cell.length_c   1.000
_cell.angle_alpha   90.00
_cell.angle_beta   90.00
_cell.angle_gamma   90.00
#
_symmetry.space_group_name_H-M   'P 1'
#
loop_
_entity.id
_entity.type
_entity.pdbx_description
1 polymer ?
#
loop_
_entity_poly.entity_id
_entity_poly.type
_entity_poly.pdbx_seq_one_letter_code
_entity_poly.pdbx_strand_id
1 'polypeptide(L)'
;MEDILRQLARDIITPKFALIKQTANTALELLSNEEYLNKMEAWEVREVCLQPLQLALESKARKLGHTALAGIQVMFKDERFRCSIETCDEEKLMPSQVLTVLSVSHMLAEDLQIEVMKLLLNMTVTATWCTSAKTIIKISQSPCLTGENYGSLELQLR
;
A
#
# COMPACT_ATOMS: atom_id res chain seq x y z
N MET A 1 1.64 -12.11 5.03
CA MET A 1 2.31 -11.06 4.22
C MET A 1 3.58 -11.59 3.55
N GLU A 2 4.35 -12.38 4.28
CA GLU A 2 5.61 -13.01 3.94
C GLU A 2 5.58 -13.78 2.62
N ASP A 3 4.53 -14.55 2.36
CA ASP A 3 4.44 -15.32 1.11
C ASP A 3 4.34 -14.42 -0.13
N ILE A 4 3.64 -13.30 -0.02
CA ILE A 4 3.56 -12.29 -1.08
C ILE A 4 4.92 -11.63 -1.28
N LEU A 5 5.60 -11.22 -0.20
CA LEU A 5 6.93 -10.61 -0.28
C LEU A 5 7.97 -11.58 -0.87
N ARG A 6 7.92 -12.86 -0.48
CA ARG A 6 8.77 -13.91 -1.08
C ARG A 6 8.45 -14.08 -2.56
N GLN A 7 7.17 -14.11 -2.93
CA GLN A 7 6.76 -14.18 -4.33
C GLN A 7 7.28 -12.98 -5.12
N LEU A 8 7.12 -11.76 -4.60
CA LEU A 8 7.59 -10.54 -5.22
C LEU A 8 9.10 -10.57 -5.46
N ALA A 9 9.89 -10.96 -4.46
CA ALA A 9 11.34 -11.08 -4.56
C ALA A 9 11.78 -12.20 -5.52
N ARG A 10 11.04 -13.32 -5.57
CA ARG A 10 11.31 -14.45 -6.48
C ARG A 10 11.01 -14.12 -7.94
N ASP A 11 9.94 -13.37 -8.20
CA ASP A 11 9.53 -12.99 -9.55
C ASP A 11 10.52 -11.99 -10.22
N ILE A 12 11.38 -11.36 -9.41
CA ILE A 12 12.41 -10.44 -9.88
C ILE A 12 13.69 -11.19 -10.23
N ILE A 13 13.92 -11.33 -11.54
CA ILE A 13 15.13 -11.90 -12.13
C ILE A 13 16.06 -10.78 -12.66
N THR A 14 15.47 -9.70 -13.17
CA THR A 14 16.22 -8.59 -13.78
C THR A 14 16.82 -7.64 -12.73
N PRO A 15 18.07 -7.17 -12.93
CA PRO A 15 18.69 -6.18 -12.03
C PRO A 15 17.96 -4.84 -12.04
N LYS A 16 17.13 -4.57 -13.07
CA LYS A 16 16.29 -3.35 -13.14
C LYS A 16 15.43 -3.15 -11.89
N PHE A 17 15.00 -4.23 -11.26
CA PHE A 17 14.11 -4.21 -10.10
C PHE A 17 14.83 -4.62 -8.80
N ALA A 18 16.16 -4.49 -8.76
CA ALA A 18 16.96 -4.89 -7.60
C ALA A 18 16.52 -4.20 -6.30
N LEU A 19 16.13 -2.93 -6.35
CA LEU A 19 15.65 -2.19 -5.18
C LEU A 19 14.34 -2.77 -4.61
N ILE A 20 13.41 -3.21 -5.47
CA ILE A 20 12.16 -3.87 -5.03
C ILE A 20 12.50 -5.18 -4.32
N LYS A 21 13.43 -5.96 -4.88
CA LYS A 21 13.88 -7.22 -4.28
C LYS A 21 14.57 -7.00 -2.93
N GLN A 22 15.42 -5.99 -2.85
CA GLN A 22 16.13 -5.63 -1.61
C GLN A 22 15.13 -5.23 -0.52
N THR A 23 14.23 -4.29 -0.80
CA THR A 23 13.22 -3.82 0.16
C THR A 23 12.26 -4.94 0.58
N ALA A 24 11.89 -5.84 -0.33
CA ALA A 24 11.10 -7.02 0.00
C ALA A 24 11.84 -7.97 0.95
N ASN A 25 13.15 -8.18 0.76
CA ASN A 25 13.97 -8.98 1.67
C ASN A 25 14.13 -8.32 3.04
N THR A 26 14.33 -7.00 3.10
CA THR A 26 14.37 -6.24 4.37
C THR A 26 13.05 -6.39 5.13
N ALA A 27 11.91 -6.31 4.45
CA ALA A 27 10.61 -6.55 5.08
C ALA A 27 10.46 -7.99 5.58
N LEU A 28 10.97 -8.98 4.85
CA LEU A 28 10.96 -10.39 5.29
C LEU A 28 11.84 -10.64 6.51
N GLU A 29 13.02 -10.03 6.58
CA GLU A 29 13.92 -10.11 7.73
C GLU A 29 13.26 -9.53 8.98
N LEU A 30 12.62 -8.37 8.84
CA LEU A 30 11.85 -7.73 9.91
C LEU A 30 10.70 -8.62 10.40
N LEU A 31 9.90 -9.18 9.48
CA LEU A 31 8.78 -10.06 9.83
C LEU A 31 9.23 -11.39 10.45
N SER A 32 10.48 -11.80 10.24
CA SER A 32 11.04 -13.01 10.82
C SER A 32 11.60 -12.80 12.24
N ASN A 33 11.72 -11.54 12.68
CA ASN A 33 12.26 -11.18 13.99
C ASN A 33 11.12 -10.79 14.96
N GLU A 34 10.61 -11.79 15.69
CA GLU A 34 9.51 -11.58 16.66
C GLU A 34 9.86 -10.58 17.77
N GLU A 35 11.12 -10.56 18.23
CA GLU A 35 11.55 -9.61 19.27
C GLU A 35 11.47 -8.16 18.79
N TYR A 36 11.85 -7.93 17.52
CA TYR A 36 11.76 -6.61 16.91
C TYR A 36 10.30 -6.22 16.67
N LEU A 37 9.49 -7.12 16.12
CA LEU A 37 8.05 -6.89 15.91
C LEU A 37 7.30 -6.49 17.19
N ASN A 38 7.61 -7.14 18.31
CA ASN A 38 6.97 -6.84 19.60
C ASN A 38 7.32 -5.46 20.16
N LYS A 39 8.39 -4.82 19.67
CA LYS A 39 8.82 -3.48 20.08
C LYS A 39 8.33 -2.38 19.14
N MET A 40 7.85 -2.74 17.96
CA MET A 40 7.41 -1.80 16.94
C MET A 40 5.91 -1.53 17.02
N GLU A 41 5.56 -0.30 16.67
CA GLU A 41 4.18 0.07 16.42
C GLU A 41 3.71 -0.47 15.06
N ALA A 42 2.42 -0.77 14.95
CA ALA A 42 1.84 -1.33 13.73
C ALA A 42 2.07 -0.46 12.49
N TRP A 43 2.18 0.86 12.64
CA TRP A 43 2.43 1.78 11.52
C TRP A 43 3.87 1.66 10.98
N GLU A 44 4.85 1.41 11.84
CA GLU A 44 6.26 1.27 11.44
C GLU A 44 6.46 -0.05 10.66
N VAL A 45 5.82 -1.13 11.14
CA VAL A 45 5.84 -2.42 10.45
C VAL A 45 5.18 -2.29 9.07
N ARG A 46 4.08 -1.53 8.97
CA ARG A 46 3.41 -1.23 7.69
C ARG A 46 4.31 -0.47 6.74
N GLU A 47 5.04 0.57 7.17
CA GLU A 47 5.92 1.34 6.27
C GLU A 47 6.95 0.44 5.59
N VAL A 48 7.62 -0.42 6.35
CA VAL A 48 8.62 -1.35 5.80
C VAL A 48 7.97 -2.35 4.85
N CYS A 49 6.78 -2.85 5.17
CA CYS A 49 6.08 -3.82 4.33
C CYS A 49 5.44 -3.21 3.08
N LEU A 50 5.03 -1.93 3.13
CA LEU A 50 4.40 -1.21 2.02
C LEU A 50 5.42 -0.71 1.00
N GLN A 51 6.64 -0.36 1.42
CA GLN A 51 7.70 0.12 0.53
C GLN A 51 7.94 -0.77 -0.71
N PRO A 52 8.17 -2.10 -0.60
CA PRO A 52 8.35 -2.94 -1.78
C PRO A 52 7.11 -3.03 -2.67
N LEU A 53 5.91 -2.92 -2.09
CA LEU A 53 4.64 -2.94 -2.85
C LEU A 53 4.46 -1.64 -3.64
N GLN A 54 4.79 -0.51 -3.03
CA GLN A 54 4.78 0.79 -3.70
C GLN A 54 5.72 0.81 -4.90
N LEU A 55 6.98 0.41 -4.68
CA LEU A 55 7.96 0.35 -5.77
C LEU A 55 7.52 -0.61 -6.90
N ALA A 56 6.84 -1.70 -6.55
CA ALA A 56 6.27 -2.61 -7.53
C ALA A 56 5.15 -1.98 -8.36
N LEU A 57 4.26 -1.17 -7.77
CA LEU A 57 3.24 -0.41 -8.49
C LEU A 57 3.87 0.67 -9.39
N GLU A 58 4.83 1.43 -8.85
CA GLU A 58 5.57 2.48 -9.58
C GLU A 58 6.39 1.93 -10.75
N SER A 59 6.81 0.66 -10.69
CA SER A 59 7.54 -0.01 -11.77
C SER A 59 6.74 -0.16 -13.06
N LYS A 60 5.40 -0.05 -12.99
CA LYS A 60 4.43 -0.31 -14.07
C LYS A 60 4.51 -1.73 -14.65
N ALA A 61 5.23 -2.65 -14.00
CA ALA A 61 5.28 -4.05 -14.41
C ALA A 61 4.02 -4.77 -13.93
N ARG A 62 3.10 -5.10 -14.86
CA ARG A 62 1.77 -5.67 -14.51
C ARG A 62 1.84 -6.82 -13.50
N LYS A 63 2.75 -7.79 -13.70
CA LYS A 63 2.91 -8.93 -12.80
C LYS A 63 3.26 -8.50 -11.37
N LEU A 64 4.19 -7.54 -11.22
CA LEU A 64 4.59 -7.03 -9.91
C LEU A 64 3.47 -6.19 -9.29
N GLY A 65 2.73 -5.42 -10.10
CA GLY A 65 1.57 -4.67 -9.66
C GLY A 65 0.47 -5.55 -9.07
N HIS A 66 0.14 -6.67 -9.73
CA HIS A 66 -0.83 -7.65 -9.20
C HIS A 66 -0.38 -8.23 -7.85
N THR A 67 0.89 -8.64 -7.75
CA THR A 67 1.48 -9.12 -6.50
C THR A 67 1.42 -8.04 -5.41
N ALA A 68 1.65 -6.78 -5.77
CA ALA A 68 1.59 -5.66 -4.84
C ALA A 68 0.19 -5.41 -4.28
N LEU A 69 -0.83 -5.36 -5.14
CA LEU A 69 -2.23 -5.20 -4.71
C LEU A 69 -2.68 -6.38 -3.84
N ALA A 70 -2.28 -7.62 -4.18
CA ALA A 70 -2.53 -8.78 -3.33
C ALA A 70 -1.87 -8.65 -1.94
N GLY A 71 -0.66 -8.08 -1.86
CA GLY A 71 0.01 -7.78 -0.60
C GLY A 71 -0.76 -6.80 0.28
N ILE A 72 -1.30 -5.73 -0.32
CA ILE A 72 -2.16 -4.76 0.39
C ILE A 72 -3.43 -5.44 0.90
N GLN A 73 -4.06 -6.31 0.09
CA GLN A 73 -5.23 -7.08 0.53
C GLN A 73 -4.93 -8.02 1.71
N VAL A 74 -3.75 -8.66 1.71
CA VAL A 74 -3.31 -9.51 2.82
C VAL A 74 -3.08 -8.68 4.08
N MET A 75 -2.50 -7.48 3.94
CA MET A 75 -2.25 -6.57 5.06
C MET A 75 -3.54 -6.20 5.81
N PHE A 76 -4.65 -5.98 5.10
CA PHE A 76 -5.95 -5.69 5.72
C PHE A 76 -6.47 -6.81 6.64
N LYS A 77 -6.06 -8.05 6.39
CA LYS A 77 -6.50 -9.25 7.11
C LYS A 77 -5.54 -9.69 8.19
N ASP A 78 -4.32 -9.15 8.21
CA ASP A 78 -3.26 -9.57 9.12
C ASP A 78 -3.25 -8.65 10.36
N GLU A 79 -3.58 -9.25 11.50
CA GLU A 79 -3.80 -8.55 12.77
C GLU A 79 -2.57 -7.75 13.23
N ARG A 80 -1.36 -8.16 12.82
CA ARG A 80 -0.11 -7.47 13.19
C ARG A 80 -0.04 -6.05 12.65
N PHE A 81 -0.78 -5.74 11.60
CA PHE A 81 -0.78 -4.40 10.99
C PHE A 81 -1.90 -3.51 11.52
N ARG A 82 -2.81 -4.02 12.36
CA ARG A 82 -3.89 -3.22 12.92
C ARG A 82 -3.39 -2.33 14.03
N CYS A 83 -3.83 -1.08 14.06
CA CYS A 83 -3.60 -0.20 15.21
C CYS A 83 -4.41 -0.72 16.41
N SER A 84 -3.76 -0.83 17.57
CA SER A 84 -4.41 -1.15 18.84
C SER A 84 -5.13 0.07 19.44
N ILE A 85 -4.78 1.28 19.03
CA ILE A 85 -5.30 2.56 19.56
C ILE A 85 -5.46 3.56 18.40
N GLU A 86 -6.53 4.35 18.43
CA GLU A 86 -6.71 5.51 17.55
C GLU A 86 -5.53 6.48 17.75
N THR A 87 -4.56 6.47 16.83
CA THR A 87 -3.45 7.40 16.88
C THR A 87 -3.98 8.81 16.60
N CYS A 88 -3.61 9.82 17.39
CA CYS A 88 -3.95 11.22 17.08
C CYS A 88 -3.36 11.68 15.73
N ASP A 89 -2.34 10.98 15.24
CA ASP A 89 -1.73 11.20 13.94
C ASP A 89 -2.41 10.33 12.89
N GLU A 90 -3.21 10.97 12.03
CA GLU A 90 -3.96 10.30 10.98
C GLU A 90 -3.07 9.68 9.90
N GLU A 91 -1.86 10.18 9.69
CA GLU A 91 -0.95 9.65 8.66
C GLU A 91 -0.40 8.27 9.03
N LYS A 92 -0.43 7.93 10.32
CA LYS A 92 -0.09 6.60 10.85
C LYS A 92 -1.23 5.59 10.75
N LEU A 93 -2.44 6.01 10.38
CA LEU A 93 -3.57 5.10 10.19
C LEU A 93 -3.37 4.29 8.90
N MET A 94 -3.82 3.03 8.93
CA MET A 94 -3.64 2.10 7.80
C MET A 94 -4.24 2.66 6.51
N PRO A 95 -5.43 3.28 6.53
CA PRO A 95 -5.97 3.89 5.33
C PRO A 95 -5.08 4.98 4.73
N SER A 96 -4.49 5.85 5.56
CA SER A 96 -3.62 6.92 5.06
C SER A 96 -2.36 6.37 4.41
N GLN A 97 -1.67 5.43 5.07
CA GLN A 97 -0.46 4.81 4.51
C GLN A 97 -0.75 4.07 3.20
N VAL A 98 -1.87 3.35 3.12
CA VAL A 98 -2.24 2.64 1.89
C VAL A 98 -2.67 3.61 0.78
N LEU A 99 -3.39 4.68 1.09
CA LEU A 99 -3.74 5.71 0.11
C LEU A 99 -2.48 6.36 -0.50
N THR A 100 -1.44 6.59 0.30
CA THR A 100 -0.14 7.08 -0.20
C THR A 100 0.45 6.14 -1.25
N VAL A 101 0.45 4.83 -0.98
CA VAL A 101 0.94 3.80 -1.92
C VAL A 101 0.09 3.75 -3.19
N LEU A 102 -1.23 3.92 -3.06
CA LEU A 102 -2.18 3.85 -4.17
C LEU A 102 -2.28 5.17 -4.96
N SER A 103 -1.56 6.23 -4.58
CA SER A 103 -1.60 7.53 -5.29
C SER A 103 -1.24 7.44 -6.78
N VAL A 104 -0.42 6.46 -7.15
CA VAL A 104 0.00 6.19 -8.54
C VAL A 104 -1.05 5.44 -9.38
N SER A 105 -2.22 5.12 -8.82
CA SER A 105 -3.24 4.25 -9.43
C SER A 105 -3.65 4.67 -10.85
N HIS A 106 -3.79 5.97 -11.09
CA HIS A 106 -4.20 6.54 -12.38
C HIS A 106 -3.23 6.20 -13.53
N MET A 107 -1.98 5.85 -13.22
CA MET A 107 -0.95 5.47 -14.19
C MET A 107 -0.85 3.95 -14.39
N LEU A 108 -1.63 3.16 -13.65
CA LEU A 108 -1.64 1.70 -13.76
C LEU A 108 -2.49 1.24 -14.94
N ALA A 109 -2.33 -0.03 -15.34
CA ALA A 109 -3.20 -0.65 -16.33
C ALA A 109 -4.64 -0.78 -15.82
N GLU A 110 -5.63 -0.75 -16.72
CA GLU A 110 -7.06 -0.80 -16.36
C GLU A 110 -7.43 -1.96 -15.43
N ASP A 111 -6.86 -3.14 -15.65
CA ASP A 111 -7.08 -4.31 -14.80
C ASP A 111 -6.59 -4.08 -13.36
N LEU A 112 -5.46 -3.41 -13.19
CA LEU A 112 -4.95 -3.02 -11.87
C LEU A 112 -5.76 -1.88 -11.25
N GLN A 113 -6.22 -0.90 -12.05
CA GLN A 113 -7.09 0.17 -11.57
C GLN A 113 -8.39 -0.40 -10.98
N ILE A 114 -8.99 -1.39 -11.64
CA ILE A 114 -10.18 -2.09 -11.12
C ILE A 114 -9.89 -2.74 -9.76
N GLU A 115 -8.74 -3.39 -9.60
CA GLU A 115 -8.34 -3.97 -8.30
C GLU A 115 -8.09 -2.90 -7.23
N VAL A 116 -7.53 -1.74 -7.60
CA VAL A 116 -7.42 -0.58 -6.70
C VAL A 116 -8.80 -0.09 -6.27
N MET A 117 -9.76 0.03 -7.19
CA MET A 117 -11.13 0.42 -6.84
C MET A 117 -11.79 -0.57 -5.86
N LYS A 118 -11.58 -1.88 -6.07
CA LYS A 118 -12.07 -2.92 -5.14
C LYS A 118 -11.44 -2.78 -3.76
N LEU A 119 -10.13 -2.49 -3.70
CA LEU A 119 -9.43 -2.20 -2.45
C LEU A 119 -10.06 -1.00 -1.74
N LEU A 120 -10.17 0.14 -2.43
CA LEU A 120 -10.75 1.37 -1.86
C LEU A 120 -12.19 1.17 -1.37
N LEU A 121 -13.01 0.40 -2.09
CA LEU A 121 -14.36 0.05 -1.64
C LEU A 121 -14.33 -0.85 -0.40
N ASN A 122 -13.42 -1.82 -0.33
CA ASN A 122 -13.25 -2.64 0.86
C ASN A 122 -12.85 -1.78 2.08
N MET A 123 -12.00 -0.78 1.87
CA MET A 123 -11.59 0.17 2.91
C MET A 123 -12.75 1.02 3.45
N THR A 124 -13.78 1.33 2.64
CA THR A 124 -14.93 2.13 3.08
C THR A 124 -16.07 1.30 3.69
N VAL A 125 -16.21 0.03 3.30
CA VAL A 125 -17.33 -0.83 3.70
C VAL A 125 -16.99 -1.70 4.92
N THR A 126 -15.72 -1.97 5.18
CA THR A 126 -15.33 -2.84 6.30
C THR A 126 -15.32 -2.07 7.61
N ALA A 127 -16.33 -2.31 8.44
CA ALA A 127 -16.55 -1.70 9.76
C ALA A 127 -15.49 -2.02 10.84
N THR A 128 -14.39 -2.70 10.48
CA THR A 128 -13.28 -3.02 11.41
C THR A 128 -12.32 -1.87 11.62
N TRP A 129 -12.40 -0.83 10.79
CA TRP A 129 -11.54 0.33 10.90
C TRP A 129 -12.41 1.46 11.45
N CYS A 130 -11.93 2.21 12.44
CA CYS A 130 -12.53 3.49 12.79
C CYS A 130 -12.36 4.45 11.60
N THR A 131 -13.13 4.23 10.53
CA THR A 131 -13.16 5.07 9.35
C THR A 131 -13.85 6.37 9.73
N SER A 132 -13.03 7.33 10.15
CA SER A 132 -13.45 8.72 10.25
C SER A 132 -14.03 9.17 8.90
N ALA A 133 -15.07 10.02 8.93
CA ALA A 133 -15.64 10.61 7.72
C ALA A 133 -14.56 11.25 6.81
N LYS A 134 -13.47 11.73 7.40
CA LYS A 134 -12.30 12.27 6.69
C LYS A 134 -11.55 11.22 5.86
N THR A 135 -11.43 9.99 6.33
CA THR A 135 -10.84 8.88 5.55
C THR A 135 -11.70 8.55 4.35
N ILE A 136 -13.03 8.53 4.52
CA ILE A 136 -13.97 8.30 3.41
C ILE A 136 -13.82 9.42 2.36
N ILE A 137 -13.67 10.68 2.79
CA ILE A 137 -13.39 11.81 1.89
C ILE A 137 -12.07 11.60 1.16
N LYS A 138 -10.97 11.27 1.85
CA LYS A 138 -9.66 10.99 1.21
C LYS A 138 -9.77 9.85 0.18
N ILE A 139 -10.53 8.79 0.48
CA ILE A 139 -10.77 7.69 -0.47
C ILE A 139 -11.55 8.20 -1.70
N SER A 140 -12.63 8.97 -1.50
CA SER A 140 -13.44 9.50 -2.59
C SER A 140 -12.67 10.42 -3.54
N GLN A 141 -11.60 11.04 -3.03
CA GLN A 141 -10.70 11.92 -3.78
C GLN A 141 -9.52 11.16 -4.42
N SER A 142 -9.42 9.84 -4.24
CA SER A 142 -8.33 9.06 -4.84
C SER A 142 -8.35 9.21 -6.38
N PRO A 143 -7.19 9.39 -7.03
CA PRO A 143 -7.10 9.57 -8.49
C PRO A 143 -7.77 8.47 -9.31
N CYS A 144 -7.88 7.26 -8.75
CA CYS A 144 -8.58 6.15 -9.37
C CYS A 144 -10.09 6.39 -9.53
N LEU A 145 -10.71 7.15 -8.62
CA LEU A 145 -12.16 7.38 -8.57
C LEU A 145 -12.56 8.71 -9.19
N THR A 146 -11.71 9.73 -9.10
CA THR A 146 -11.97 11.07 -9.65
C THR A 146 -11.69 11.16 -11.15
N GLY A 147 -10.89 10.24 -11.71
CA GLY A 147 -10.49 10.30 -13.11
C GLY A 147 -9.56 11.48 -13.44
N GLU A 148 -9.09 12.20 -12.41
CA GLU A 148 -8.23 13.35 -12.58
C GLU A 148 -6.77 12.90 -12.72
N ASN A 149 -6.22 13.05 -13.93
CA ASN A 149 -4.77 13.07 -14.13
C ASN A 149 -4.24 14.32 -13.42
N TYR A 150 -3.49 14.16 -12.32
CA TYR A 150 -2.71 15.23 -11.69
C TYR A 150 -1.51 15.65 -12.56
N GLY A 151 -1.73 15.86 -13.86
CA GLY A 151 -0.81 16.50 -14.80
C GLY A 151 -1.21 17.94 -15.14
N SER A 152 -2.24 18.52 -14.49
CA SER A 152 -2.78 19.84 -14.89
C SER A 152 -3.02 20.85 -13.76
N LEU A 153 -2.69 20.52 -12.51
CA LEU A 153 -2.91 21.44 -11.36
C LEU A 153 -1.65 22.22 -10.91
N GLU A 154 -0.46 21.95 -11.44
CA GLU A 154 0.74 22.78 -11.16
C GLU A 154 0.90 24.01 -12.07
N LEU A 155 0.01 24.25 -13.05
CA LEU A 155 0.12 25.40 -13.97
C LEU A 155 -0.80 26.58 -13.65
N GLN A 156 -1.49 26.59 -12.50
CA GLN A 156 -2.37 27.72 -12.11
C GLN A 156 -1.94 28.48 -10.85
N LEU A 157 -0.68 28.33 -10.40
CA LEU A 157 -0.10 29.17 -9.34
C LEU A 157 1.11 30.01 -9.82
N ARG A 158 1.00 30.56 -11.04
CA ARG A 158 1.77 31.76 -11.44
C ARG A 158 0.85 32.94 -11.63
#